data_AF-A0A8H7ZVU8-F1
#
_entry.id   AF-A0A8H7ZVU8-F1
#
_cell.length_a   1.000
_cell.length_b   1.000
_cell.length_c   1.000
_cell.angle_alpha   90.00
_cell.angle_beta   90.00
_cell.angle_gamma   90.00
#
_symmetry.space_group_name_H-M   'P 1'
#
loop_
_entity.id
_entity.type
_entity.pdbx_description
1 polymer ?
#
loop_
_entity_poly.entity_id
_entity_poly.type
_entity_poly.pdbx_seq_one_letter_code
_entity_poly.pdbx_strand_id
1 'polypeptide(L)'
;PPAPASSPRQFFRSNFFAGHIGVTAAEIDQRRRAGRLVSAIGGDVYDLTLYDQGQRIFLAPPNYTPMGSKDFLPASLIQLFTGGSSDVTVDTRRSPQCMFSDYVLLVSSILLMSIIGFKFLAALQLSAIREPEEHEKFVIIQVPCYTEDEDSLRKTIDSVAVLRYDDKRKLLVVIADGMIVGGGNDKPTPQIVLDILGHEQDADSEPESLSFLSIGEGNRQHNMGKVYAGLYECKGHVIPYVVVVKVGKATERSRPGNRGKRDSQMILMRFLHHVHHGTPMNPLELEIYHQIKNVIGVHPTFYEYILMVDADTEVLPDSLNRMVSCMVHDSRIMGLCGETSISNEKSTW
;
A
#
# COMPACT_ATOMS: atom_id res chain seq x y z
N PRO A 1 -24.55 46.97 -60.30
CA PRO A 1 -24.58 48.41 -59.92
C PRO A 1 -24.16 48.58 -58.45
N PRO A 2 -23.09 49.33 -58.18
CA PRO A 2 -22.36 49.29 -56.91
C PRO A 2 -22.90 50.30 -55.89
N ALA A 3 -22.66 50.04 -54.61
CA ALA A 3 -22.74 51.04 -53.55
C ALA A 3 -21.62 52.10 -53.71
N PRO A 4 -21.85 53.39 -53.38
CA PRO A 4 -20.79 54.38 -53.37
C PRO A 4 -20.00 54.38 -52.06
N ALA A 5 -18.69 54.23 -52.24
CA ALA A 5 -17.53 54.60 -51.42
C ALA A 5 -17.76 55.21 -50.02
N SER A 6 -17.37 54.45 -48.99
CA SER A 6 -16.87 54.97 -47.73
C SER A 6 -15.52 55.68 -47.91
N SER A 7 -15.39 56.88 -47.37
CA SER A 7 -14.11 57.59 -47.18
C SER A 7 -13.17 56.83 -46.23
N PRO A 8 -11.83 56.99 -46.36
CA PRO A 8 -10.87 56.17 -45.64
C PRO A 8 -10.83 56.54 -44.15
N ARG A 9 -11.32 55.63 -43.30
CA ARG A 9 -10.95 55.62 -41.88
C ARG A 9 -9.49 55.20 -41.78
N GLN A 10 -8.63 56.10 -41.33
CA GLN A 10 -7.26 55.78 -40.94
C GLN A 10 -7.31 54.76 -39.79
N PHE A 11 -6.83 53.54 -40.06
CA PHE A 11 -6.59 52.53 -39.05
C PHE A 11 -5.25 52.81 -38.36
N PHE A 12 -5.27 53.00 -37.04
CA PHE A 12 -4.08 52.79 -36.22
C PHE A 12 -3.83 51.28 -36.08
N ARG A 13 -2.56 50.87 -36.22
CA ARG A 13 -2.09 49.48 -36.18
C ARG A 13 -2.45 48.79 -34.86
N SER A 14 -2.86 47.53 -34.94
CA SER A 14 -3.50 46.70 -33.91
C SER A 14 -2.62 46.22 -32.74
N ASN A 15 -1.43 46.77 -32.51
CA ASN A 15 -0.48 46.20 -31.54
C ASN A 15 -0.43 46.91 -30.16
N PHE A 16 -1.37 47.80 -29.86
CA PHE A 16 -1.50 48.45 -28.54
C PHE A 16 -2.95 48.54 -28.05
N PHE A 17 -3.77 47.52 -28.31
CA PHE A 17 -5.07 47.42 -27.66
C PHE A 17 -4.90 46.73 -26.30
N ALA A 18 -4.67 47.51 -25.24
CA ALA A 18 -4.49 47.01 -23.87
C ALA A 18 -5.82 46.70 -23.13
N GLY A 19 -6.90 46.44 -23.87
CA GLY A 19 -8.24 46.19 -23.33
C GLY A 19 -9.02 47.46 -22.98
N HIS A 20 -10.32 47.29 -22.68
CA HIS A 20 -11.13 48.36 -22.13
C HIS A 20 -10.75 48.56 -20.65
N ILE A 21 -10.05 49.65 -20.33
CA ILE A 21 -9.80 50.05 -18.93
C ILE A 21 -11.15 50.46 -18.32
N GLY A 22 -11.82 49.53 -17.65
CA GLY A 22 -13.03 49.81 -16.89
C GLY A 22 -12.70 50.49 -15.57
N VAL A 23 -13.27 51.68 -15.33
CA VAL A 23 -13.18 52.35 -14.04
C VAL A 23 -14.03 51.57 -13.03
N THR A 24 -13.47 51.19 -11.89
CA THR A 24 -14.24 50.47 -10.85
C THR A 24 -15.16 51.42 -10.08
N ALA A 25 -16.24 50.90 -9.51
CA ALA A 25 -17.15 51.69 -8.67
C ALA A 25 -16.41 52.42 -7.53
N ALA A 26 -15.42 51.77 -6.93
CA ALA A 26 -14.58 52.36 -5.88
C ALA A 26 -13.75 53.56 -6.39
N GLU A 27 -13.28 53.51 -7.63
CA GLU A 27 -12.51 54.58 -8.24
C GLU A 27 -13.40 55.77 -8.67
N ILE A 28 -14.64 55.51 -9.11
CA ILE A 28 -15.65 56.56 -9.32
C ILE A 28 -15.96 57.26 -8.00
N ASP A 29 -16.19 56.51 -6.93
CA ASP A 29 -16.41 57.06 -5.59
C ASP A 29 -15.23 57.89 -5.08
N GLN A 30 -13.99 57.44 -5.34
CA GLN A 30 -12.79 58.19 -4.99
C GLN A 30 -12.72 59.54 -5.75
N ARG A 31 -13.03 59.54 -7.05
CA ARG A 31 -13.06 60.76 -7.86
C ARG A 31 -14.16 61.74 -7.42
N ARG A 32 -15.30 61.23 -6.96
CA ARG A 32 -16.34 62.06 -6.33
C ARG A 32 -15.91 62.66 -5.00
N ARG A 33 -15.25 61.88 -4.14
CA ARG A 33 -14.68 62.41 -2.88
C ARG A 33 -13.64 63.50 -3.14
N ALA A 34 -12.97 63.45 -4.29
CA ALA A 34 -12.06 64.50 -4.76
C ALA A 34 -12.78 65.70 -5.43
N GLY A 35 -14.12 65.77 -5.36
CA GLY A 35 -14.92 66.90 -5.83
C GLY A 35 -15.28 66.88 -7.33
N ARG A 36 -15.09 65.74 -8.02
CA ARG A 36 -15.48 65.60 -9.44
C ARG A 36 -16.90 65.06 -9.60
N LEU A 37 -17.62 65.55 -10.61
CA LEU A 37 -18.99 65.13 -10.94
C LEU A 37 -18.96 63.97 -11.95
N VAL A 38 -18.72 62.74 -11.46
CA VAL A 38 -18.58 61.54 -12.29
C VAL A 38 -19.65 60.50 -11.94
N SER A 39 -20.35 59.96 -12.94
CA SER A 39 -21.29 58.84 -12.74
C SER A 39 -21.32 57.90 -13.94
N ALA A 40 -21.75 56.65 -13.72
CA ALA A 40 -21.91 55.65 -14.76
C ALA A 40 -23.39 55.52 -15.16
N ILE A 41 -23.65 55.38 -16.46
CA ILE A 41 -24.98 55.07 -17.00
C ILE A 41 -24.82 54.01 -18.08
N GLY A 42 -25.49 52.85 -17.93
CA GLY A 42 -25.54 51.84 -18.98
C GLY A 42 -24.20 51.17 -19.32
N GLY A 43 -23.22 51.22 -18.39
CA GLY A 43 -21.88 50.69 -18.57
C GLY A 43 -20.82 51.72 -19.02
N ASP A 44 -21.24 52.93 -19.40
CA ASP A 44 -20.34 54.03 -19.76
C ASP A 44 -20.19 55.04 -18.61
N VAL A 45 -18.98 55.61 -18.45
CA VAL A 45 -18.66 56.58 -17.40
C VAL A 45 -18.68 57.99 -17.98
N TYR A 46 -19.49 58.87 -17.39
CA TYR A 46 -19.64 60.26 -17.77
C TYR A 46 -19.02 61.17 -16.71
N ASP A 47 -18.12 62.07 -17.12
CA ASP A 47 -17.56 63.14 -16.30
C ASP A 47 -18.15 64.49 -16.73
N LEU A 48 -18.99 65.04 -15.86
CA LEU A 48 -19.71 66.30 -16.10
C LEU A 48 -19.11 67.45 -15.27
N THR A 49 -17.92 67.27 -14.67
CA THR A 49 -17.28 68.28 -13.81
C THR A 49 -17.10 69.63 -14.53
N LEU A 50 -16.64 69.59 -15.78
CA LEU A 50 -16.44 70.81 -16.60
C LEU A 50 -17.76 71.45 -17.03
N TYR A 51 -18.83 70.65 -17.13
CA TYR A 51 -20.15 71.11 -17.51
C TYR A 51 -20.81 71.93 -16.38
N ASP A 52 -20.64 71.49 -15.13
CA ASP A 52 -21.12 72.16 -13.91
C ASP A 52 -20.32 73.44 -13.62
N GLN A 53 -19.01 73.43 -13.86
CA GLN A 53 -18.13 74.60 -13.68
C GLN A 53 -18.33 75.71 -14.73
N GLY A 54 -19.31 75.58 -15.63
CA GLY A 54 -19.68 76.62 -16.59
C GLY A 54 -18.69 76.81 -17.76
N GLN A 55 -17.71 75.91 -17.93
CA GLN A 55 -16.72 75.96 -19.01
C GLN A 55 -17.27 75.42 -20.34
N ARG A 56 -18.41 75.97 -20.78
CA ARG A 56 -19.18 75.48 -21.93
C ARG A 56 -18.80 76.26 -23.20
N ILE A 57 -18.18 75.56 -24.14
CA ILE A 57 -17.77 76.09 -25.45
C ILE A 57 -18.68 75.56 -26.56
N PHE A 58 -19.05 76.43 -27.49
CA PHE A 58 -19.63 75.99 -28.76
C PHE A 58 -18.50 75.71 -29.74
N LEU A 59 -18.48 74.51 -30.29
CA LEU A 59 -17.63 74.19 -31.43
C LEU A 59 -18.47 74.36 -32.69
N ALA A 60 -18.17 75.40 -33.47
CA ALA A 60 -18.85 75.71 -34.72
C ALA A 60 -17.82 75.94 -35.84
N PRO A 61 -18.14 75.62 -37.11
CA PRO A 61 -17.31 75.95 -38.25
C PRO A 61 -17.12 77.47 -38.41
N PRO A 62 -16.01 77.95 -39.01
CA PRO A 62 -15.84 79.36 -39.30
C PRO A 62 -16.99 79.85 -40.21
N ASN A 63 -17.70 80.90 -39.76
CA ASN A 63 -18.93 81.50 -40.32
C ASN A 63 -20.28 80.97 -39.79
N TYR A 64 -20.32 80.27 -38.66
CA TYR A 64 -21.58 79.98 -37.97
C TYR A 64 -21.61 80.58 -36.55
N THR A 65 -22.58 81.45 -36.28
CA THR A 65 -22.87 81.92 -34.92
C THR A 65 -23.88 80.97 -34.27
N PRO A 66 -23.49 80.22 -33.23
CA PRO A 66 -24.40 79.30 -32.55
C PRO A 66 -25.52 80.09 -31.86
N MET A 67 -26.78 79.80 -32.20
CA MET A 67 -27.96 80.32 -31.49
C MET A 67 -28.55 79.23 -30.60
N GLY A 68 -28.65 79.49 -29.30
CA GLY A 68 -29.19 78.57 -28.30
C GLY A 68 -28.55 78.75 -26.93
N SER A 69 -29.19 78.21 -25.88
CA SER A 69 -28.59 78.16 -24.54
C SER A 69 -27.42 77.19 -24.52
N LYS A 70 -26.40 77.51 -23.71
CA LYS A 70 -25.28 76.61 -23.41
C LYS A 70 -25.71 75.45 -22.49
N ASP A 71 -26.89 75.55 -21.89
CA ASP A 71 -27.52 74.50 -21.08
C ASP A 71 -28.28 73.50 -21.96
N PHE A 72 -27.58 72.52 -22.52
CA PHE A 72 -28.20 71.44 -23.29
C PHE A 72 -28.68 70.23 -22.46
N LEU A 73 -28.33 70.16 -21.16
CA LEU A 73 -28.80 69.11 -20.25
C LEU A 73 -29.90 69.67 -19.32
N PRO A 74 -31.00 68.93 -19.09
CA PRO A 74 -32.05 69.37 -18.17
C PRO A 74 -31.52 69.41 -16.73
N ALA A 75 -31.94 70.41 -15.96
CA ALA A 75 -31.48 70.64 -14.59
C ALA A 75 -31.73 69.45 -13.63
N SER A 76 -32.81 68.69 -13.85
CA SER A 76 -33.11 67.48 -13.07
C SER A 76 -32.08 66.37 -13.28
N LEU A 77 -31.49 66.29 -14.48
CA LEU A 77 -30.45 65.32 -14.78
C LEU A 77 -29.16 65.74 -14.08
N ILE A 78 -28.76 67.01 -14.13
CA ILE A 78 -27.60 67.53 -13.37
C ILE A 78 -27.78 67.29 -11.85
N GLN A 79 -29.00 67.47 -11.34
CA GLN A 79 -29.32 67.22 -9.93
C GLN A 79 -29.19 65.75 -9.53
N LEU A 80 -29.49 64.83 -10.45
CA LEU A 80 -29.25 63.40 -10.26
C LEU A 80 -27.75 63.09 -10.12
N PHE A 81 -26.88 63.78 -10.87
CA PHE A 81 -25.42 63.62 -10.79
C PHE A 81 -24.81 64.30 -9.55
N THR A 82 -25.41 65.38 -9.04
CA THR A 82 -24.98 66.06 -7.79
C THR A 82 -25.55 65.42 -6.51
N GLY A 83 -26.70 64.75 -6.61
CA GLY A 83 -27.42 64.13 -5.49
C GLY A 83 -26.81 62.84 -4.91
N GLY A 84 -25.64 62.41 -5.38
CA GLY A 84 -24.88 61.32 -4.76
C GLY A 84 -25.33 59.90 -5.09
N SER A 85 -26.11 59.67 -6.16
CA SER A 85 -26.42 58.31 -6.62
C SER A 85 -25.20 57.64 -7.27
N SER A 86 -24.67 56.57 -6.67
CA SER A 86 -23.44 55.85 -7.08
C SER A 86 -23.53 55.09 -8.39
N ASP A 87 -24.74 54.69 -8.80
CA ASP A 87 -24.99 54.08 -10.10
C ASP A 87 -26.52 54.12 -10.31
N VAL A 88 -27.01 54.55 -11.46
CA VAL A 88 -28.45 54.48 -11.78
C VAL A 88 -28.82 53.06 -12.25
N THR A 89 -27.82 52.23 -12.54
CA THR A 89 -27.97 50.81 -12.83
C THR A 89 -27.75 50.00 -11.55
N VAL A 90 -28.74 49.19 -11.16
CA VAL A 90 -28.70 48.37 -9.94
C VAL A 90 -27.57 47.33 -10.03
N ASP A 91 -26.50 47.51 -9.26
CA ASP A 91 -25.41 46.52 -9.16
C ASP A 91 -25.92 45.28 -8.39
N THR A 92 -26.27 44.23 -9.13
CA THR A 92 -26.79 42.96 -8.60
C THR A 92 -25.70 41.94 -8.26
N ARG A 93 -24.40 42.28 -8.36
CA ARG A 93 -23.30 41.33 -8.11
C ARG A 93 -23.25 40.80 -6.69
N ARG A 94 -23.68 41.61 -5.70
CA ARG A 94 -23.82 41.21 -4.29
C ARG A 94 -25.25 40.77 -3.92
N SER A 95 -26.11 40.57 -4.91
CA SER A 95 -27.46 40.07 -4.66
C SER A 95 -27.41 38.64 -4.13
N PRO A 96 -28.39 38.24 -3.29
CA PRO A 96 -28.48 36.86 -2.78
C PRO A 96 -28.60 35.82 -3.90
N GLN A 97 -29.08 36.20 -5.09
CA GLN A 97 -29.19 35.33 -6.26
C GLN A 97 -27.82 35.01 -6.88
N CYS A 98 -26.90 35.98 -6.95
CA CYS A 98 -25.54 35.77 -7.46
C CYS A 98 -24.66 35.04 -6.44
N MET A 99 -24.71 35.42 -5.16
CA MET A 99 -23.88 34.81 -4.12
C MET A 99 -24.29 33.36 -3.81
N PHE A 100 -25.53 32.95 -4.14
CA PHE A 100 -26.00 31.58 -3.93
C PHE A 100 -25.13 30.54 -4.65
N SER A 101 -24.72 30.81 -5.89
CA SER A 101 -23.86 29.88 -6.65
C SER A 101 -22.48 29.74 -6.02
N ASP A 102 -21.88 30.85 -5.58
CA ASP A 102 -20.55 30.84 -4.96
C ASP A 102 -20.58 30.10 -3.62
N TYR A 103 -21.62 30.30 -2.80
CA TYR A 103 -21.78 29.56 -1.55
C TYR A 103 -22.07 28.07 -1.77
N VAL A 104 -22.85 27.70 -2.79
CA VAL A 104 -23.11 26.29 -3.11
C VAL A 104 -21.82 25.58 -3.57
N LEU A 105 -21.00 26.23 -4.40
CA LEU A 105 -19.71 25.68 -4.84
C LEU A 105 -18.70 25.61 -3.69
N LEU A 106 -18.69 26.60 -2.79
CA LEU A 106 -17.83 26.57 -1.62
C LEU A 106 -18.22 25.44 -0.66
N VAL A 107 -19.52 25.27 -0.38
CA VAL A 107 -20.03 24.20 0.50
C VAL A 107 -19.73 22.82 -0.07
N SER A 108 -19.93 22.61 -1.38
CA SER A 108 -19.61 21.32 -2.01
C SER A 108 -18.10 21.02 -2.00
N SER A 109 -17.26 22.03 -2.18
CA SER A 109 -15.79 21.90 -2.10
C SER A 109 -15.30 21.56 -0.69
N ILE A 110 -15.87 22.21 0.34
CA ILE A 110 -15.55 21.92 1.75
C ILE A 110 -15.99 20.50 2.11
N LEU A 111 -17.16 20.05 1.63
CA LEU A 111 -17.67 18.71 1.87
C LEU A 111 -16.77 17.64 1.22
N LEU A 112 -16.34 17.85 -0.03
CA LEU A 112 -15.38 16.96 -0.70
C LEU A 112 -14.04 16.91 0.03
N MET A 113 -13.48 18.06 0.41
CA MET A 113 -12.21 18.13 1.14
C MET A 113 -12.31 17.46 2.52
N SER A 114 -13.46 17.58 3.20
CA SER A 114 -13.70 16.90 4.48
C SER A 114 -13.79 15.38 4.32
N ILE A 115 -14.45 14.87 3.28
CA ILE A 115 -14.51 13.42 3.03
C ILE A 115 -13.13 12.86 2.71
N ILE A 116 -12.35 13.56 1.87
CA ILE A 116 -10.97 13.17 1.54
C ILE A 116 -10.10 13.21 2.79
N GLY A 117 -10.20 14.28 3.60
CA GLY A 117 -9.48 14.42 4.85
C GLY A 117 -9.81 13.31 5.85
N PHE A 118 -11.09 12.98 6.02
CA PHE A 118 -11.51 11.87 6.89
C PHE A 118 -11.00 10.51 6.38
N LYS A 119 -11.10 10.25 5.07
CA LYS A 119 -10.54 9.03 4.47
C LYS A 119 -9.03 8.95 4.64
N PHE A 120 -8.32 10.06 4.47
CA PHE A 120 -6.87 10.14 4.67
C PHE A 120 -6.50 9.89 6.14
N LEU A 121 -7.21 10.53 7.09
CA LEU A 121 -7.01 10.31 8.53
C LEU A 121 -7.32 8.86 8.94
N ALA A 122 -8.36 8.25 8.37
CA ALA A 122 -8.67 6.83 8.60
C ALA A 122 -7.62 5.89 7.96
N ALA A 123 -7.10 6.25 6.78
CA ALA A 123 -6.06 5.50 6.08
C ALA A 123 -4.69 5.60 6.76
N LEU A 124 -4.45 6.62 7.59
CA LEU A 124 -3.22 6.74 8.37
C LEU A 124 -3.05 5.63 9.42
N GLN A 125 -4.04 4.71 9.59
CA GLN A 125 -3.94 3.49 10.41
C GLN A 125 -3.14 3.70 11.71
N LEU A 126 -3.40 4.81 12.43
CA LEU A 126 -2.77 5.14 13.72
C LEU A 126 -3.22 4.20 14.86
N SER A 127 -3.87 3.08 14.51
CA SER A 127 -4.11 1.99 15.43
C SER A 127 -2.76 1.47 15.89
N ALA A 128 -2.53 1.55 17.20
CA ALA A 128 -1.43 0.84 17.83
C ALA A 128 -1.44 -0.61 17.34
N ILE A 129 -0.26 -1.10 16.94
CA ILE A 129 -0.06 -2.52 16.67
C ILE A 129 -0.52 -3.24 17.94
N ARG A 130 -1.70 -3.85 17.90
CA ARG A 130 -2.16 -4.68 19.02
C ARG A 130 -1.15 -5.80 19.16
N GLU A 131 -0.56 -5.90 20.35
CA GLU A 131 0.23 -7.07 20.69
C GLU A 131 -0.69 -8.29 20.53
N PRO A 132 -0.26 -9.29 19.76
CA PRO A 132 -1.06 -10.48 19.54
C PRO A 132 -1.32 -11.18 20.88
N GLU A 133 -2.54 -11.69 21.06
CA GLU A 133 -2.88 -12.46 22.25
C GLU A 133 -1.99 -13.70 22.34
N GLU A 134 -1.53 -14.02 23.55
CA GLU A 134 -0.75 -15.23 23.79
C GLU A 134 -1.67 -16.45 23.68
N HIS A 135 -1.41 -17.30 22.70
CA HIS A 135 -2.17 -18.51 22.47
C HIS A 135 -1.37 -19.75 22.86
N GLU A 136 -2.08 -20.75 23.39
CA GLU A 136 -1.52 -22.00 23.91
C GLU A 136 -1.65 -23.17 22.92
N LYS A 137 -1.58 -22.91 21.61
CA LYS A 137 -1.78 -23.92 20.57
C LYS A 137 -0.47 -24.57 20.17
N PHE A 138 -0.45 -25.87 19.87
CA PHE A 138 0.75 -26.50 19.35
C PHE A 138 0.86 -26.25 17.84
N VAL A 139 2.05 -25.83 17.40
CA VAL A 139 2.31 -25.45 16.01
C VAL A 139 3.54 -26.16 15.47
N ILE A 140 3.40 -26.75 14.30
CA ILE A 140 4.54 -27.27 13.52
C ILE A 140 5.07 -26.14 12.64
N ILE A 141 6.39 -25.97 12.62
CA ILE A 141 7.05 -25.03 11.73
C ILE A 141 7.84 -25.85 10.72
N GLN A 142 7.34 -25.90 9.49
CA GLN A 142 7.90 -26.72 8.43
C GLN A 142 8.87 -25.91 7.57
N VAL A 143 10.09 -26.42 7.42
CA VAL A 143 11.13 -25.84 6.57
C VAL A 143 11.62 -26.90 5.57
N PRO A 144 11.12 -26.94 4.33
CA PRO A 144 11.68 -27.79 3.29
C PRO A 144 12.95 -27.15 2.71
N CYS A 145 14.02 -27.93 2.59
CA CYS A 145 15.30 -27.49 2.02
C CYS A 145 15.79 -28.46 0.93
N TYR A 146 16.66 -27.98 0.04
CA TYR A 146 17.22 -28.72 -1.08
C TYR A 146 18.71 -28.42 -1.31
N THR A 147 19.10 -27.18 -1.60
CA THR A 147 20.47 -26.80 -1.99
C THR A 147 20.91 -25.46 -1.41
N GLU A 148 20.25 -25.00 -0.37
CA GLU A 148 20.54 -23.74 0.29
C GLU A 148 21.89 -23.82 1.02
N ASP A 149 22.53 -22.67 1.19
CA ASP A 149 23.78 -22.50 1.92
C ASP A 149 23.57 -22.50 3.44
N GLU A 150 24.67 -22.73 4.18
CA GLU A 150 24.63 -22.79 5.63
C GLU A 150 24.14 -21.48 6.28
N ASP A 151 24.57 -20.33 5.77
CA ASP A 151 24.21 -19.03 6.35
C ASP A 151 22.70 -18.78 6.21
N SER A 152 22.14 -19.05 5.04
CA SER A 152 20.72 -18.94 4.75
C SER A 152 19.89 -19.89 5.63
N LEU A 153 20.28 -21.16 5.70
CA LEU A 153 19.61 -22.16 6.55
C LEU A 153 19.66 -21.78 8.03
N ARG A 154 20.84 -21.38 8.52
CA ARG A 154 21.05 -20.98 9.91
C ARG A 154 20.20 -19.76 10.25
N LYS A 155 20.17 -18.77 9.38
CA LYS A 155 19.34 -17.57 9.56
C LYS A 155 17.85 -17.92 9.67
N THR A 156 17.35 -18.78 8.80
CA THR A 156 15.95 -19.25 8.84
C THR A 156 15.66 -20.01 10.13
N ILE A 157 16.47 -21.02 10.47
CA ILE A 157 16.30 -21.86 11.68
C ILE A 157 16.36 -21.01 12.96
N ASP A 158 17.33 -20.09 13.05
CA ASP A 158 17.46 -19.17 14.19
C ASP A 158 16.26 -18.25 14.32
N SER A 159 15.77 -17.68 13.21
CA SER A 159 14.59 -16.80 13.22
C SER A 159 13.34 -17.52 13.72
N VAL A 160 13.19 -18.79 13.37
CA VAL A 160 12.10 -19.66 13.80
C VAL A 160 12.23 -20.04 15.28
N ALA A 161 13.45 -20.32 15.75
CA ALA A 161 13.69 -20.65 17.15
C ALA A 161 13.30 -19.48 18.07
N VAL A 162 13.65 -18.24 17.72
CA VAL A 162 13.41 -17.03 18.54
C VAL A 162 12.03 -16.39 18.35
N LEU A 163 11.11 -17.04 17.66
CA LEU A 163 9.73 -16.55 17.55
C LEU A 163 9.13 -16.36 18.94
N ARG A 164 8.39 -15.26 19.12
CA ARG A 164 7.65 -14.93 20.34
C ARG A 164 6.43 -15.85 20.46
N TYR A 165 6.69 -17.06 20.93
CA TYR A 165 5.73 -18.13 21.18
C TYR A 165 6.36 -19.09 22.18
N ASP A 166 5.55 -19.78 22.97
CA ASP A 166 6.05 -20.78 23.93
C ASP A 166 6.85 -21.87 23.20
N ASP A 167 8.13 -22.01 23.54
CA ASP A 167 9.05 -22.97 22.93
C ASP A 167 8.54 -24.41 23.04
N LYS A 168 7.83 -24.74 24.13
CA LYS A 168 7.26 -26.07 24.35
C LYS A 168 6.11 -26.41 23.41
N ARG A 169 5.58 -25.41 22.72
CA ARG A 169 4.44 -25.53 21.80
C ARG A 169 4.85 -25.44 20.34
N LYS A 170 6.12 -25.12 20.07
CA LYS A 170 6.70 -25.13 18.72
C LYS A 170 7.33 -26.49 18.45
N LEU A 171 7.21 -26.97 17.22
CA LEU A 171 7.98 -28.10 16.71
C LEU A 171 8.59 -27.73 15.36
N LEU A 172 9.92 -27.66 15.29
CA LEU A 172 10.61 -27.42 14.03
C LEU A 172 10.69 -28.73 13.22
N VAL A 173 10.11 -28.76 12.03
CA VAL A 173 10.19 -29.91 11.11
C VAL A 173 10.95 -29.49 9.86
N VAL A 174 12.21 -29.92 9.75
CA VAL A 174 13.04 -29.67 8.56
C VAL A 174 12.98 -30.88 7.64
N ILE A 175 12.75 -30.66 6.34
CA ILE A 175 12.68 -31.76 5.36
C ILE A 175 13.68 -31.51 4.23
N ALA A 176 14.75 -32.30 4.21
CA ALA A 176 15.78 -32.23 3.18
C ALA A 176 15.41 -33.09 1.96
N ASP A 177 15.27 -32.45 0.79
CA ASP A 177 14.81 -33.06 -0.46
C ASP A 177 15.93 -33.75 -1.26
N GLY A 178 16.54 -34.76 -0.63
CA GLY A 178 17.59 -35.57 -1.23
C GLY A 178 18.95 -35.40 -0.55
N MET A 179 19.85 -36.34 -0.81
CA MET A 179 21.26 -36.23 -0.44
C MET A 179 22.01 -35.42 -1.50
N ILE A 180 21.80 -34.11 -1.51
CA ILE A 180 22.29 -33.21 -2.58
C ILE A 180 23.26 -32.20 -2.01
N VAL A 181 24.35 -31.96 -2.74
CA VAL A 181 25.31 -30.91 -2.45
C VAL A 181 24.94 -29.70 -3.31
N GLY A 182 24.62 -28.58 -2.64
CA GLY A 182 24.37 -27.30 -3.30
C GLY A 182 25.62 -26.74 -3.98
N GLY A 183 25.43 -25.86 -4.98
CA GLY A 183 26.56 -25.21 -5.63
C GLY A 183 27.28 -24.29 -4.64
N GLY A 184 28.57 -24.52 -4.40
CA GLY A 184 29.36 -23.76 -3.42
C GLY A 184 29.40 -24.36 -2.01
N ASN A 185 28.68 -25.46 -1.77
CA ASN A 185 28.72 -26.18 -0.49
C ASN A 185 29.70 -27.36 -0.55
N ASP A 186 30.38 -27.64 0.57
CA ASP A 186 31.28 -28.79 0.70
C ASP A 186 30.56 -30.08 1.14
N LYS A 187 29.37 -29.92 1.75
CA LYS A 187 28.59 -31.00 2.37
C LYS A 187 27.18 -31.08 1.76
N PRO A 188 26.53 -32.25 1.82
CA PRO A 188 25.12 -32.35 1.48
C PRO A 188 24.27 -31.46 2.39
N THR A 189 23.21 -30.85 1.84
CA THR A 189 22.23 -30.04 2.58
C THR A 189 21.72 -30.69 3.87
N PRO A 190 21.34 -31.99 3.91
CA PRO A 190 20.93 -32.62 5.17
C PRO A 190 22.03 -32.65 6.23
N GLN A 191 23.30 -32.76 5.83
CA GLN A 191 24.42 -32.68 6.78
C GLN A 191 24.56 -31.27 7.35
N ILE A 192 24.45 -30.25 6.50
CA ILE A 192 24.50 -28.84 6.92
C ILE A 192 23.39 -28.56 7.95
N VAL A 193 22.17 -29.05 7.71
CA VAL A 193 21.06 -28.94 8.67
C VAL A 193 21.39 -29.60 10.01
N LEU A 194 21.91 -30.83 10.01
CA LEU A 194 22.28 -31.54 11.24
C LEU A 194 23.42 -30.83 11.99
N ASP A 195 24.40 -30.30 11.26
CA ASP A 195 25.51 -29.51 11.80
C ASP A 195 25.00 -28.22 12.45
N ILE A 196 24.06 -27.51 11.82
CA ILE A 196 23.41 -26.31 12.40
C ILE A 196 22.70 -26.66 13.70
N LEU A 197 21.95 -27.77 13.70
CA LEU A 197 21.16 -28.21 14.85
C LEU A 197 22.02 -28.83 15.97
N GLY A 198 23.32 -29.02 15.75
CA GLY A 198 24.24 -29.62 16.72
C GLY A 198 23.98 -31.10 16.97
N HIS A 199 23.45 -31.83 15.99
CA HIS A 199 23.18 -33.26 16.14
C HIS A 199 24.48 -34.07 16.07
N GLU A 200 24.86 -34.71 17.18
CA GLU A 200 26.04 -35.58 17.23
C GLU A 200 25.80 -36.84 16.38
N GLN A 201 26.65 -37.03 15.37
CA GLN A 201 26.63 -38.22 14.53
C GLN A 201 27.58 -39.26 15.09
N ASP A 202 27.10 -40.08 16.03
CA ASP A 202 27.80 -41.32 16.35
C ASP A 202 27.54 -42.33 15.23
N ALA A 203 28.61 -42.98 14.75
CA ALA A 203 28.52 -43.94 13.65
C ALA A 203 27.61 -45.14 13.98
N ASP A 204 27.45 -45.45 15.26
CA ASP A 204 26.56 -46.51 15.75
C ASP A 204 25.10 -46.05 15.90
N SER A 205 24.82 -44.75 15.79
CA SER A 205 23.49 -44.15 15.97
C SER A 205 22.85 -43.64 14.67
N GLU A 206 23.38 -44.03 13.51
CA GLU A 206 22.81 -43.59 12.22
C GLU A 206 21.42 -44.23 12.01
N PRO A 207 20.34 -43.43 11.79
CA PRO A 207 19.00 -43.98 11.64
C PRO A 207 18.84 -44.87 10.41
N GLU A 208 18.01 -45.89 10.55
CA GLU A 208 17.61 -46.75 9.42
C GLU A 208 16.89 -45.93 8.34
N SER A 209 17.11 -46.31 7.09
CA SER A 209 16.38 -45.72 5.96
C SER A 209 15.03 -46.42 5.81
N LEU A 210 13.93 -45.67 5.98
CA LEU A 210 12.58 -46.19 6.02
C LEU A 210 11.81 -45.87 4.75
N SER A 211 11.04 -46.84 4.27
CA SER A 211 10.29 -46.71 3.01
C SER A 211 9.06 -45.82 3.14
N PHE A 212 8.79 -45.03 2.11
CA PHE A 212 7.54 -44.28 1.95
C PHE A 212 7.17 -44.11 0.47
N LEU A 213 5.92 -43.69 0.24
CA LEU A 213 5.40 -43.36 -1.09
C LEU A 213 5.54 -41.86 -1.34
N SER A 214 6.22 -41.50 -2.42
CA SER A 214 6.44 -40.13 -2.90
C SER A 214 5.59 -39.81 -4.13
N ILE A 215 5.53 -38.54 -4.55
CA ILE A 215 4.73 -38.07 -5.70
C ILE A 215 5.40 -38.41 -7.05
N GLY A 216 6.63 -38.93 -7.06
CA GLY A 216 7.36 -39.23 -8.29
C GLY A 216 6.62 -40.20 -9.22
N GLU A 217 7.00 -40.27 -10.50
CA GLU A 217 6.37 -41.18 -11.47
C GLU A 217 7.10 -42.52 -11.60
N GLY A 218 6.32 -43.58 -11.85
CA GLY A 218 6.84 -44.94 -12.05
C GLY A 218 7.75 -45.39 -10.91
N ASN A 219 8.99 -45.77 -11.25
CA ASN A 219 9.96 -46.22 -10.25
C ASN A 219 10.31 -45.17 -9.20
N ARG A 220 10.08 -43.87 -9.45
CA ARG A 220 10.38 -42.79 -8.49
C ARG A 220 9.30 -42.64 -7.41
N GLN A 221 8.17 -43.36 -7.51
CA GLN A 221 7.11 -43.38 -6.49
C GLN A 221 7.62 -43.92 -5.16
N HIS A 222 8.46 -44.96 -5.18
CA HIS A 222 9.08 -45.48 -3.97
C HIS A 222 10.31 -44.65 -3.61
N ASN A 223 10.32 -44.11 -2.39
CA ASN A 223 11.41 -43.35 -1.83
C ASN A 223 11.71 -43.86 -0.41
N MET A 224 12.89 -43.54 0.11
CA MET A 224 13.28 -43.86 1.48
C MET A 224 13.75 -42.59 2.18
N GLY A 225 13.55 -42.53 3.50
CA GLY A 225 13.95 -41.40 4.31
C GLY A 225 14.50 -41.82 5.66
N LYS A 226 15.34 -40.96 6.23
CA LYS A 226 15.85 -41.07 7.60
C LYS A 226 15.20 -39.98 8.45
N VAL A 227 14.96 -40.27 9.73
CA VAL A 227 14.36 -39.33 10.66
C VAL A 227 15.31 -39.12 11.82
N TYR A 228 15.57 -37.86 12.14
CA TYR A 228 16.38 -37.43 13.28
C TYR A 228 15.51 -36.53 14.16
N ALA A 229 15.74 -36.54 15.46
CA ALA A 229 15.06 -35.63 16.39
C ALA A 229 16.02 -35.17 17.49
N GLY A 230 15.66 -34.06 18.12
CA GLY A 230 16.45 -33.49 19.21
C GLY A 230 15.88 -32.17 19.69
N LEU A 231 16.72 -31.43 20.43
CA LEU A 231 16.43 -30.08 20.90
C LEU A 231 17.46 -29.13 20.29
N TYR A 232 16.99 -27.99 19.80
CA TYR A 232 17.84 -26.93 19.29
C TYR A 232 17.86 -25.76 20.25
N GLU A 233 19.04 -25.37 20.72
CA GLU A 233 19.25 -24.22 21.59
C GLU A 233 19.78 -23.02 20.80
N CYS A 234 19.06 -21.90 20.84
CA CYS A 234 19.48 -20.66 20.21
C CYS A 234 19.03 -19.45 21.03
N LYS A 235 19.97 -18.59 21.42
CA LYS A 235 19.70 -17.31 22.12
C LYS A 235 18.79 -17.47 23.37
N GLY A 236 18.96 -18.57 24.11
CA GLY A 236 18.17 -18.89 25.30
C GLY A 236 16.80 -19.53 25.03
N HIS A 237 16.45 -19.76 23.76
CA HIS A 237 15.30 -20.56 23.35
C HIS A 237 15.71 -22.02 23.15
N VAL A 238 14.84 -22.94 23.53
CA VAL A 238 15.06 -24.39 23.35
C VAL A 238 13.84 -25.01 22.68
N ILE A 239 13.93 -25.25 21.37
CA ILE A 239 12.83 -25.75 20.53
C ILE A 239 13.07 -27.21 20.15
N PRO A 240 12.07 -28.11 20.28
CA PRO A 240 12.21 -29.46 19.76
C PRO A 240 12.18 -29.48 18.23
N TYR A 241 12.96 -30.36 17.62
CA TYR A 241 13.02 -30.51 16.17
C TYR A 241 12.88 -31.97 15.72
N VAL A 242 12.40 -32.13 14.49
CA VAL A 242 12.47 -33.37 13.69
C VAL A 242 13.05 -33.03 12.32
N VAL A 243 14.07 -33.75 11.88
CA VAL A 243 14.63 -33.65 10.53
C VAL A 243 14.27 -34.92 9.75
N VAL A 244 13.62 -34.75 8.61
CA VAL A 244 13.36 -35.84 7.66
C VAL A 244 14.27 -35.67 6.45
N VAL A 245 15.17 -36.62 6.25
CA VAL A 245 16.12 -36.61 5.12
C VAL A 245 15.66 -37.62 4.09
N LYS A 246 15.30 -37.18 2.89
CA LYS A 246 15.02 -38.09 1.78
C LYS A 246 16.34 -38.62 1.24
N VAL A 247 16.47 -39.94 1.16
CA VAL A 247 17.71 -40.60 0.72
C VAL A 247 17.55 -41.37 -0.58
N GLY A 248 16.33 -41.62 -1.06
CA GLY A 248 16.13 -42.42 -2.26
C GLY A 248 16.32 -43.91 -2.01
N LYS A 249 16.06 -44.72 -3.03
CA LYS A 249 16.37 -46.15 -2.98
C LYS A 249 17.89 -46.35 -3.12
N ALA A 250 18.39 -47.49 -2.63
CA ALA A 250 19.79 -47.88 -2.81
C ALA A 250 20.24 -47.97 -4.29
N THR A 251 19.30 -48.13 -5.22
CA THR A 251 19.59 -48.16 -6.67
C THR A 251 19.71 -46.77 -7.30
N GLU A 252 19.31 -45.70 -6.60
CA GLU A 252 19.37 -44.34 -7.12
C GLU A 252 20.75 -43.73 -6.88
N ARG A 253 21.45 -43.41 -7.98
CA ARG A 253 22.77 -42.76 -7.93
C ARG A 253 22.73 -41.27 -8.26
N SER A 254 21.80 -40.85 -9.12
CA SER A 254 21.66 -39.46 -9.54
C SER A 254 20.52 -38.82 -8.76
N ARG A 255 20.84 -37.73 -8.06
CA ARG A 255 19.91 -36.95 -7.21
C ARG A 255 19.02 -37.85 -6.34
N PRO A 256 19.63 -38.71 -5.50
CA PRO A 256 18.89 -39.72 -4.76
C PRO A 256 17.89 -39.07 -3.79
N GLY A 257 16.66 -39.57 -3.78
CA GLY A 257 15.60 -39.10 -2.89
C GLY A 257 14.93 -37.78 -3.27
N ASN A 258 15.48 -37.02 -4.22
CA ASN A 258 14.94 -35.73 -4.65
C ASN A 258 13.64 -35.86 -5.46
N ARG A 259 12.55 -35.24 -5.01
CA ARG A 259 11.24 -35.22 -5.70
C ARG A 259 10.56 -33.85 -5.70
N GLY A 260 11.29 -32.81 -5.32
CA GLY A 260 10.81 -31.44 -5.30
C GLY A 260 10.13 -31.06 -3.99
N LYS A 261 10.02 -29.74 -3.78
CA LYS A 261 9.41 -29.12 -2.60
C LYS A 261 8.00 -29.63 -2.29
N ARG A 262 7.17 -29.83 -3.32
CA ARG A 262 5.80 -30.37 -3.16
C ARG A 262 5.81 -31.74 -2.50
N ASP A 263 6.73 -32.61 -2.89
CA ASP A 263 6.86 -33.93 -2.28
C ASP A 263 7.28 -33.84 -0.82
N SER A 264 8.20 -32.92 -0.49
CA SER A 264 8.60 -32.64 0.90
C SER A 264 7.39 -32.20 1.74
N GLN A 265 6.58 -31.29 1.21
CA GLN A 265 5.36 -30.83 1.88
C GLN A 265 4.37 -31.97 2.12
N MET A 266 4.18 -32.86 1.13
CA MET A 266 3.25 -33.98 1.25
C MET A 266 3.64 -35.03 2.29
N ILE A 267 4.91 -35.17 2.65
CA ILE A 267 5.33 -36.07 3.74
C ILE A 267 4.63 -35.67 5.04
N LEU A 268 4.72 -34.40 5.42
CA LEU A 268 4.09 -33.90 6.64
C LEU A 268 2.56 -33.91 6.54
N MET A 269 2.00 -33.49 5.40
CA MET A 269 0.54 -33.45 5.21
C MET A 269 -0.09 -34.85 5.29
N ARG A 270 0.56 -35.87 4.72
CA ARG A 270 0.07 -37.26 4.80
C ARG A 270 0.22 -37.83 6.21
N PHE A 271 1.34 -37.56 6.86
CA PHE A 271 1.55 -37.93 8.26
C PHE A 271 0.41 -37.39 9.15
N LEU A 272 0.10 -36.09 9.06
CA LEU A 272 -0.96 -35.47 9.85
C LEU A 272 -2.35 -36.01 9.49
N HIS A 273 -2.63 -36.23 8.20
CA HIS A 273 -3.86 -36.89 7.77
C HIS A 273 -4.01 -38.28 8.44
N HIS A 274 -2.95 -39.10 8.46
CA HIS A 274 -3.00 -40.41 9.09
C HIS A 274 -3.13 -40.33 10.62
N VAL A 275 -2.46 -39.37 11.26
CA VAL A 275 -2.55 -39.11 12.71
C VAL A 275 -3.98 -38.74 13.11
N HIS A 276 -4.61 -37.80 12.41
CA HIS A 276 -5.94 -37.29 12.78
C HIS A 276 -7.08 -38.24 12.41
N HIS A 277 -6.92 -39.08 11.39
CA HIS A 277 -7.94 -40.05 10.97
C HIS A 277 -7.70 -41.48 11.47
N GLY A 278 -6.60 -41.75 12.16
CA GLY A 278 -6.27 -43.09 12.67
C GLY A 278 -6.13 -44.13 11.56
N THR A 279 -5.61 -43.73 10.40
CA THR A 279 -5.44 -44.61 9.24
C THR A 279 -4.04 -45.25 9.22
N PRO A 280 -3.83 -46.37 8.50
CA PRO A 280 -2.54 -47.05 8.49
C PRO A 280 -1.41 -46.16 7.97
N MET A 281 -0.32 -46.10 8.73
CA MET A 281 0.89 -45.34 8.40
C MET A 281 1.94 -46.20 7.69
N ASN A 282 2.76 -45.58 6.86
CA ASN A 282 3.95 -46.22 6.29
C ASN A 282 5.12 -46.23 7.29
N PRO A 283 6.21 -46.99 7.04
CA PRO A 283 7.35 -47.06 7.95
C PRO A 283 7.95 -45.71 8.34
N LEU A 284 8.12 -44.79 7.38
CA LEU A 284 8.66 -43.45 7.67
C LEU A 284 7.70 -42.65 8.59
N GLU A 285 6.41 -42.70 8.33
CA GLU A 285 5.39 -42.01 9.13
C GLU A 285 5.31 -42.57 10.56
N LEU A 286 5.47 -43.88 10.73
CA LEU A 286 5.55 -44.53 12.05
C LEU A 286 6.77 -44.04 12.84
N GLU A 287 7.90 -43.85 12.17
CA GLU A 287 9.10 -43.31 12.80
C GLU A 287 8.93 -41.84 13.18
N ILE A 288 8.37 -41.01 12.29
CA ILE A 288 8.01 -39.63 12.64
C ILE A 288 7.07 -39.60 13.85
N TYR A 289 6.07 -40.49 13.89
CA TYR A 289 5.17 -40.63 15.03
C TYR A 289 5.93 -40.98 16.32
N HIS A 290 6.84 -41.95 16.25
CA HIS A 290 7.66 -42.38 17.39
C HIS A 290 8.56 -41.24 17.90
N GLN A 291 9.24 -40.53 17.01
CA GLN A 291 10.11 -39.41 17.38
C GLN A 291 9.33 -38.28 18.06
N ILE A 292 8.17 -37.90 17.52
CA ILE A 292 7.35 -36.84 18.12
C ILE A 292 6.74 -37.28 19.46
N LYS A 293 6.19 -38.50 19.53
CA LYS A 293 5.47 -38.96 20.73
C LYS A 293 6.40 -39.42 21.85
N ASN A 294 7.42 -40.22 21.53
CA ASN A 294 8.20 -40.95 22.52
C ASN A 294 9.52 -40.25 22.85
N VAL A 295 10.11 -39.53 21.89
CA VAL A 295 11.38 -38.81 22.11
C VAL A 295 11.10 -37.37 22.54
N ILE A 296 10.31 -36.64 21.77
CA ILE A 296 9.94 -35.24 22.11
C ILE A 296 8.90 -35.20 23.24
N GLY A 297 8.03 -36.21 23.33
CA GLY A 297 7.07 -36.34 24.44
C GLY A 297 5.73 -35.64 24.21
N VAL A 298 5.42 -35.23 22.98
CA VAL A 298 4.14 -34.56 22.64
C VAL A 298 3.32 -35.47 21.75
N HIS A 299 2.04 -35.66 22.06
CA HIS A 299 1.19 -36.46 21.19
C HIS A 299 0.96 -35.73 19.86
N PRO A 300 1.22 -36.35 18.68
CA PRO A 300 1.12 -35.68 17.39
C PRO A 300 -0.25 -35.03 17.08
N THR A 301 -1.33 -35.55 17.67
CA THR A 301 -2.69 -34.98 17.49
C THR A 301 -2.89 -33.61 18.11
N PHE A 302 -1.98 -33.14 18.98
CA PHE A 302 -2.09 -31.81 19.57
C PHE A 302 -1.66 -30.70 18.61
N TYR A 303 -0.85 -31.00 17.60
CA TYR A 303 -0.45 -30.03 16.59
C TYR A 303 -1.63 -29.71 15.67
N GLU A 304 -2.22 -28.53 15.84
CA GLU A 304 -3.41 -28.08 15.09
C GLU A 304 -3.05 -27.10 13.95
N TYR A 305 -1.87 -26.47 14.02
CA TYR A 305 -1.44 -25.44 13.08
C TYR A 305 -0.10 -25.79 12.46
N ILE A 306 0.11 -25.32 11.22
CA ILE A 306 1.38 -25.45 10.51
C ILE A 306 1.77 -24.08 9.96
N LEU A 307 2.96 -23.61 10.33
CA LEU A 307 3.63 -22.50 9.66
C LEU A 307 4.61 -23.09 8.64
N MET A 308 4.45 -22.76 7.36
CA MET A 308 5.36 -23.21 6.29
C MET A 308 6.30 -22.06 5.91
N VAL A 309 7.60 -22.31 5.97
CA VAL A 309 8.65 -21.31 5.75
C VAL A 309 9.64 -21.85 4.74
N ASP A 310 10.06 -21.01 3.80
CA ASP A 310 11.12 -21.37 2.84
C ASP A 310 12.49 -21.35 3.53
N ALA A 311 13.43 -22.17 3.09
CA ALA A 311 14.70 -22.35 3.80
C ALA A 311 15.62 -21.11 3.75
N ASP A 312 15.28 -20.11 2.94
CA ASP A 312 15.95 -18.82 2.75
C ASP A 312 15.13 -17.62 3.27
N THR A 313 14.14 -17.87 4.13
CA THR A 313 13.24 -16.84 4.66
C THR A 313 13.44 -16.61 6.15
N GLU A 314 13.75 -15.37 6.52
CA GLU A 314 13.75 -14.93 7.91
C GLU A 314 12.32 -14.60 8.36
N VAL A 315 11.88 -15.20 9.46
CA VAL A 315 10.54 -14.98 10.01
C VAL A 315 10.58 -13.92 11.11
N LEU A 316 9.71 -12.90 10.98
CA LEU A 316 9.60 -11.87 12.02
C LEU A 316 9.07 -12.46 13.36
N PRO A 317 9.54 -11.98 14.52
CA PRO A 317 9.24 -12.58 15.82
C PRO A 317 7.75 -12.73 16.15
N ASP A 318 6.90 -11.79 15.71
CA ASP A 318 5.47 -11.79 16.02
C ASP A 318 4.63 -12.62 15.00
N SER A 319 5.22 -13.10 13.91
CA SER A 319 4.48 -13.69 12.77
C SER A 319 3.64 -14.90 13.17
N LEU A 320 4.22 -15.80 13.97
CA LEU A 320 3.55 -17.01 14.43
C LEU A 320 2.34 -16.69 15.31
N ASN A 321 2.53 -15.80 16.29
CA ASN A 321 1.48 -15.36 17.20
C ASN A 321 0.32 -14.69 16.45
N ARG A 322 0.63 -13.82 15.47
CA ARG A 322 -0.40 -13.20 14.61
C ARG A 322 -1.16 -14.22 13.77
N MET A 323 -0.46 -15.19 13.17
CA MET A 323 -1.09 -16.24 12.38
C MET A 323 -2.08 -17.03 13.22
N VAL A 324 -1.64 -17.53 14.39
CA VAL A 324 -2.51 -18.30 15.29
C VAL A 324 -3.68 -17.44 15.76
N SER A 325 -3.44 -16.18 16.11
CA SER A 325 -4.51 -15.29 16.57
C SER A 325 -5.60 -15.11 15.51
N CYS A 326 -5.24 -14.81 14.26
CA CYS A 326 -6.22 -14.68 13.18
C CYS A 326 -7.05 -15.95 12.98
N MET A 327 -6.42 -17.13 13.02
CA MET A 327 -7.12 -18.42 12.82
C MET A 327 -7.97 -18.84 14.03
N VAL A 328 -7.57 -18.49 15.26
CA VAL A 328 -8.36 -18.71 16.47
C VAL A 328 -9.60 -17.80 16.48
N HIS A 329 -9.47 -16.55 16.02
CA HIS A 329 -10.56 -15.59 15.95
C HIS A 329 -11.65 -15.97 14.93
N ASP A 330 -11.28 -16.54 13.77
CA ASP A 330 -12.24 -17.05 12.78
C ASP A 330 -11.87 -18.47 12.36
N SER A 331 -12.60 -19.45 12.91
CA SER A 331 -12.42 -20.87 12.64
C SER A 331 -12.72 -21.30 11.20
N ARG A 332 -13.22 -20.39 10.33
CA ARG A 332 -13.41 -20.65 8.90
C ARG A 332 -12.14 -20.40 8.08
N ILE A 333 -11.15 -19.74 8.65
CA ILE A 333 -9.87 -19.48 8.00
C ILE A 333 -9.05 -20.77 8.01
N MET A 334 -8.84 -21.36 6.83
CA MET A 334 -7.99 -22.55 6.66
C MET A 334 -6.53 -22.22 6.37
N GLY A 335 -6.23 -20.98 5.97
CA GLY A 335 -4.88 -20.59 5.57
C GLY A 335 -4.71 -19.08 5.53
N LEU A 336 -3.51 -18.63 5.84
CA LEU A 336 -3.08 -17.25 5.79
C LEU A 336 -1.79 -17.16 4.99
N CYS A 337 -1.64 -16.10 4.20
CA CYS A 337 -0.41 -15.79 3.51
C CYS A 337 0.24 -14.61 4.23
N GLY A 338 1.49 -14.78 4.68
CA GLY A 338 2.30 -13.68 5.18
C GLY A 338 2.79 -12.80 4.03
N GLU A 339 3.07 -11.54 4.32
CA GLU A 339 3.78 -10.68 3.38
C GLU A 339 5.27 -11.04 3.38
N THR A 340 5.85 -11.19 2.19
CA THR A 340 7.29 -11.46 2.01
C THR A 340 7.94 -10.24 1.38
N SER A 341 8.97 -9.71 2.02
CA SER A 341 9.79 -8.62 1.50
C SER A 341 11.24 -9.06 1.34
N ILE A 342 11.92 -8.52 0.34
CA ILE A 342 13.32 -8.81 0.06
C ILE A 342 14.17 -7.96 1.01
N SER A 343 14.94 -8.61 1.88
CA SER A 343 15.85 -7.89 2.81
C SER A 343 16.93 -7.07 2.09
N ASN A 344 17.24 -7.44 0.84
CA ASN A 344 18.30 -6.89 -0.01
C ASN A 344 17.78 -6.03 -1.18
N GLU A 345 16.74 -5.21 -0.99
CA GLU A 345 16.18 -4.34 -2.05
C GLU A 345 17.20 -3.41 -2.73
N LYS A 346 18.35 -3.12 -2.10
CA LYS A 346 19.32 -2.10 -2.56
C LYS A 346 20.70 -2.64 -2.94
N SER A 347 20.97 -3.91 -2.75
CA SER A 347 22.25 -4.52 -3.11
C SER A 347 22.16 -5.12 -4.51
N THR A 348 22.82 -4.49 -5.48
CA THR A 348 23.01 -5.05 -6.82
C THR A 348 24.07 -6.15 -6.77
N TRP A 349 23.72 -7.28 -7.39
CA TRP A 349 24.57 -8.42 -7.76
C TRP A 349 25.98 -8.05 -8.23
#